data_AF-A0A7J2VXN6-F1
#
_entry.id   AF-A0A7J2VXN6-F1
#
_cell.length_a   1.000
_cell.length_b   1.000
_cell.length_c   1.000
_cell.angle_alpha   90.00
_cell.angle_beta   90.00
_cell.angle_gamma   90.00
#
_symmetry.space_group_name_H-M   'P 1'
#
loop_
_entity.id
_entity.type
_entity.pdbx_description
1 polymer ?
#
loop_
_entity_poly.entity_id
_entity_poly.type
_entity_poly.pdbx_seq_one_letter_code
_entity_poly.pdbx_strand_id
1 'polypeptide(L)'
;MITSYIAKTADIILAPLLSFHPLVSITILSFVFSLVVLLYQRRIFNNKSVREVKRKLDEIREKVIKMQSKNQDEMNRMFNEMLKLNAKILKENLKVTLLSLILGIILISWISFHYSGYYLKVPFPYFNNMSLVYFYVIFSLVIGVIIGKFLEVG
;
A
#
# COMPACT_ATOMS: atom_id res chain seq x y z
N MET A 1 -4.69 21.11 -14.74
CA MET A 1 -5.87 21.74 -14.12
C MET A 1 -6.43 20.92 -12.95
N ILE A 2 -6.75 19.64 -13.09
CA ILE A 2 -7.32 18.85 -11.97
C ILE A 2 -6.33 18.67 -10.80
N THR A 3 -5.08 18.33 -11.10
CA THR A 3 -4.02 18.12 -10.08
C THR A 3 -3.74 19.38 -9.25
N SER A 4 -3.85 20.58 -9.84
CA SER A 4 -3.70 21.84 -9.11
C SER A 4 -4.87 22.14 -8.18
N TYR A 5 -6.11 21.73 -8.51
CA TYR A 5 -7.23 21.85 -7.58
C TYR A 5 -7.11 20.86 -6.41
N ILE A 6 -6.67 19.63 -6.69
CA ILE A 6 -6.37 18.63 -5.65
C ILE A 6 -5.27 19.14 -4.72
N ALA A 7 -4.19 19.71 -5.27
CA ALA A 7 -3.11 20.27 -4.46
C ALA A 7 -3.61 21.41 -3.55
N LYS A 8 -4.39 22.36 -4.09
CA LYS A 8 -4.95 23.48 -3.32
C LYS A 8 -5.91 23.05 -2.20
N THR A 9 -6.67 21.97 -2.40
CA THR A 9 -7.53 21.42 -1.34
C THR A 9 -6.71 20.72 -0.26
N ALA A 10 -5.65 20.00 -0.65
CA ALA A 10 -4.72 19.39 0.28
C ALA A 10 -3.91 20.43 1.10
N ASP A 11 -3.69 21.63 0.56
CA ASP A 11 -3.01 22.73 1.28
C ASP A 11 -3.67 23.08 2.62
N ILE A 12 -4.99 22.95 2.75
CA ILE A 12 -5.69 23.23 4.01
C ILE A 12 -5.11 22.42 5.17
N ILE A 13 -4.64 21.21 4.89
CA ILE A 13 -4.09 20.28 5.88
C ILE A 13 -2.56 20.27 5.82
N LEU A 14 -1.98 20.37 4.62
CA LEU A 14 -0.56 20.17 4.39
C LEU A 14 0.28 21.46 4.37
N ALA A 15 -0.33 22.64 4.37
CA ALA A 15 0.38 23.92 4.35
C ALA A 15 1.45 24.07 5.46
N PRO A 16 1.23 23.60 6.72
CA PRO A 16 2.29 23.67 7.74
C PRO A 16 3.57 22.92 7.36
N LEU A 17 3.48 21.91 6.49
CA LEU A 17 4.66 21.18 6.02
C LEU A 17 5.52 21.99 5.04
N LEU A 18 4.96 23.04 4.40
CA LEU A 18 5.72 23.91 3.48
C LEU A 18 6.73 24.80 4.22
N SER A 19 6.55 25.01 5.53
CA SER A 19 7.49 25.79 6.36
C SER A 19 8.79 25.04 6.67
N PHE A 20 8.82 23.73 6.49
CA PHE A 20 10.01 22.92 6.71
C PHE A 20 10.85 22.79 5.43
N HIS A 21 12.11 22.37 5.59
CA HIS A 21 12.96 22.01 4.46
C HIS A 21 12.30 20.90 3.62
N PRO A 22 12.28 20.97 2.27
CA PRO A 22 11.52 20.05 1.41
C PRO A 22 11.76 18.56 1.71
N LEU A 23 13.00 18.18 2.03
CA LEU A 23 13.34 16.80 2.39
C LEU A 23 12.65 16.34 3.67
N VAL A 24 12.59 17.19 4.70
CA VAL A 24 11.94 16.88 5.97
C VAL A 24 10.43 16.72 5.76
N SER A 25 9.84 17.63 4.99
CA SER A 25 8.41 17.58 4.63
C SER A 25 8.05 16.28 3.93
N ILE A 26 8.87 15.84 2.97
CA ILE A 26 8.66 14.58 2.24
C ILE A 26 8.85 13.36 3.16
N THR A 27 9.86 13.35 4.02
CA THR A 27 10.06 12.27 4.98
C THR A 27 8.85 12.11 5.90
N ILE A 28 8.33 13.22 6.43
CA ILE A 28 7.11 13.21 7.27
C ILE A 28 5.92 12.70 6.46
N LEU A 29 5.72 13.18 5.23
CA LEU A 29 4.61 12.73 4.37
C LEU A 29 4.71 11.23 4.06
N SER A 30 5.88 10.74 3.67
CA SER A 30 6.10 9.32 3.41
C SER A 30 5.81 8.47 4.66
N PHE A 31 6.25 8.93 5.83
CA PHE A 31 5.97 8.24 7.08
C PHE A 31 4.47 8.19 7.39
N VAL A 32 3.79 9.34 7.36
CA VAL A 32 2.35 9.43 7.65
C VAL A 32 1.53 8.63 6.63
N PHE A 33 1.84 8.74 5.34
CA PHE A 33 1.21 7.96 4.28
C PHE A 33 1.31 6.45 4.55
N SER A 34 2.54 5.97 4.74
CA SER A 34 2.79 4.55 4.96
C SER A 34 2.11 4.06 6.25
N LEU A 35 2.15 4.87 7.31
CA LEU A 35 1.48 4.55 8.57
C LEU A 35 -0.05 4.43 8.38
N VAL A 36 -0.70 5.38 7.70
CA VAL A 36 -2.15 5.35 7.46
C VAL A 36 -2.55 4.12 6.66
N VAL A 37 -1.83 3.82 5.58
CA VAL A 37 -2.10 2.65 4.74
C VAL A 37 -1.94 1.35 5.54
N LEU A 38 -0.86 1.23 6.32
CA LEU A 38 -0.58 0.03 7.12
C LEU A 38 -1.57 -0.15 8.28
N LEU A 39 -1.98 0.93 8.95
CA LEU A 39 -2.99 0.85 10.00
C LEU A 39 -4.35 0.42 9.44
N TYR A 40 -4.72 0.94 8.27
CA TYR A 40 -5.94 0.55 7.59
C TYR A 40 -5.89 -0.93 7.13
N GLN A 41 -4.76 -1.35 6.56
CA GLN A 41 -4.51 -2.75 6.21
C GLN A 41 -4.63 -3.64 7.45
N ARG A 42 -3.93 -3.29 8.55
CA ARG A 42 -3.99 -4.03 9.81
C ARG A 42 -5.43 -4.18 10.31
N ARG A 43 -6.22 -3.12 10.24
CA ARG A 43 -7.64 -3.15 10.64
C ARG A 43 -8.45 -4.14 9.81
N ILE A 44 -8.27 -4.15 8.49
CA ILE A 44 -8.97 -5.07 7.59
C ILE A 44 -8.56 -6.52 7.86
N PHE A 45 -7.27 -6.79 7.98
CA PHE A 45 -6.75 -8.16 8.17
C PHE A 45 -6.93 -8.70 9.59
N ASN A 46 -7.04 -7.83 10.61
CA ASN A 46 -7.40 -8.23 11.96
C ASN A 46 -8.90 -8.50 12.14
N ASN A 47 -9.72 -8.21 11.13
CA ASN A 47 -11.13 -8.53 11.17
C ASN A 47 -11.31 -10.06 11.29
N LYS A 48 -12.14 -10.49 12.26
CA LYS A 48 -12.45 -11.90 12.50
C LYS A 48 -12.89 -12.63 11.22
N SER A 49 -13.66 -11.96 10.36
CA SER A 49 -14.15 -12.53 9.11
C SER A 49 -13.04 -12.85 8.11
N VAL A 50 -11.98 -12.04 8.05
CA VAL A 50 -10.83 -12.28 7.16
C VAL A 50 -9.93 -13.38 7.72
N ARG A 51 -9.74 -13.40 9.04
CA ARG A 51 -9.01 -14.48 9.73
C ARG A 51 -9.66 -15.85 9.51
N GLU A 52 -10.99 -15.92 9.60
CA GLU A 52 -11.71 -17.16 9.34
C GLU A 52 -11.57 -17.62 7.89
N VAL A 53 -11.61 -16.70 6.92
CA VAL A 53 -11.41 -16.99 5.50
C VAL A 53 -10.00 -17.52 5.24
N LYS A 54 -8.96 -16.91 5.84
CA LYS A 54 -7.58 -17.42 5.76
C LYS A 54 -7.47 -18.82 6.35
N ARG A 55 -8.03 -19.04 7.55
CA ARG A 55 -8.04 -20.35 8.21
C ARG A 55 -8.68 -21.43 7.33
N LYS A 56 -9.86 -21.17 6.75
CA LYS A 56 -10.52 -22.10 5.82
C LYS A 56 -9.69 -22.37 4.57
N LEU A 57 -9.03 -21.34 4.03
CA LEU A 57 -8.15 -21.50 2.88
C LEU A 57 -6.96 -22.41 3.19
N ASP A 58 -6.35 -22.28 4.36
CA ASP A 58 -5.24 -23.12 4.80
C ASP A 58 -5.68 -24.55 5.11
N GLU A 59 -6.85 -24.74 5.74
CA GLU A 59 -7.47 -26.06 5.93
C GLU A 59 -7.71 -26.78 4.58
N ILE A 60 -8.21 -26.06 3.57
CA ILE A 60 -8.44 -26.63 2.23
C ILE A 60 -7.09 -26.97 1.57
N ARG A 61 -6.08 -26.10 1.67
CA ARG A 61 -4.73 -26.37 1.14
C ARG A 61 -4.11 -27.61 1.76
N GLU A 62 -4.19 -27.77 3.08
CA GLU A 62 -3.72 -28.97 3.75
C GLU A 62 -4.46 -30.23 3.28
N LYS A 63 -5.79 -30.14 3.12
CA LYS A 63 -6.58 -31.26 2.60
C LYS A 63 -6.19 -31.61 1.17
N VAL A 64 -5.91 -30.64 0.30
CA VAL A 64 -5.42 -30.88 -1.07
C VAL A 64 -4.06 -31.58 -1.05
N ILE A 65 -3.13 -31.17 -0.17
CA ILE A 65 -1.81 -31.80 -0.06
C ILE A 65 -1.92 -33.24 0.48
N LYS A 66 -2.79 -33.46 1.46
CA LYS A 66 -3.03 -34.78 2.08
C LYS A 66 -3.80 -35.72 1.13
N MET A 67 -4.67 -35.17 0.29
CA MET A 67 -5.35 -35.91 -0.76
C MET A 67 -4.44 -36.07 -1.98
N GLN A 68 -3.77 -37.20 -2.08
CA GLN A 68 -3.26 -37.72 -3.36
C GLN A 68 -4.41 -38.21 -4.27
N SER A 69 -5.55 -37.51 -4.29
CA SER A 69 -6.82 -38.10 -4.72
C SER A 69 -6.89 -38.27 -6.23
N LYS A 70 -7.09 -39.52 -6.67
CA LYS A 70 -7.48 -39.92 -8.04
C LYS A 70 -8.89 -39.46 -8.44
N ASN A 71 -9.62 -38.74 -7.57
CA ASN A 71 -10.99 -38.29 -7.81
C ASN A 71 -11.02 -36.82 -8.23
N GLN A 72 -11.17 -36.60 -9.53
CA GLN A 72 -11.10 -35.28 -10.15
C GLN A 72 -12.24 -34.35 -9.71
N ASP A 73 -13.42 -34.88 -9.37
CA ASP A 73 -14.57 -34.09 -8.98
C ASP A 73 -14.42 -33.43 -7.61
N GLU A 74 -13.82 -34.15 -6.65
CA GLU A 74 -13.56 -33.63 -5.31
C GLU A 74 -12.47 -32.56 -5.35
N MET A 75 -11.41 -32.80 -6.13
CA MET A 75 -10.36 -31.82 -6.40
C MET A 75 -10.93 -30.52 -7.01
N ASN A 76 -11.82 -30.65 -8.00
CA ASN A 76 -12.48 -29.51 -8.64
C ASN A 76 -13.36 -28.71 -7.66
N ARG A 77 -14.08 -29.39 -6.75
CA ARG A 77 -14.87 -28.72 -5.71
C ARG A 77 -13.99 -27.91 -4.76
N MET A 78 -12.89 -28.50 -4.30
CA MET A 78 -11.94 -27.82 -3.41
C MET A 78 -11.27 -26.63 -4.09
N PHE A 79 -10.87 -26.78 -5.36
CA PHE A 79 -10.30 -25.68 -6.14
C PHE A 79 -11.29 -24.52 -6.30
N ASN A 80 -12.55 -24.81 -6.62
CA ASN A 80 -13.61 -23.81 -6.70
C ASN A 80 -13.85 -23.10 -5.36
N GLU A 81 -13.77 -23.83 -4.24
CA GLU A 81 -13.88 -23.24 -2.91
C GLU A 81 -12.67 -22.34 -2.59
N MET A 82 -11.45 -22.76 -2.92
CA MET A 82 -10.25 -21.94 -2.80
C MET A 82 -10.37 -20.65 -3.61
N LEU A 83 -10.85 -20.72 -4.86
CA LEU A 83 -11.06 -19.54 -5.69
C LEU A 83 -12.07 -18.57 -5.05
N LYS A 84 -13.18 -19.07 -4.50
CA LYS A 84 -14.17 -18.24 -3.80
C LYS A 84 -13.57 -17.54 -2.58
N LEU A 85 -12.79 -18.26 -1.76
CA LEU A 85 -12.13 -17.68 -0.59
C LEU A 85 -11.06 -16.67 -0.98
N ASN A 86 -10.25 -16.97 -1.99
CA ASN A 86 -9.25 -16.05 -2.54
C ASN A 86 -9.89 -14.79 -3.12
N ALA A 87 -11.02 -14.91 -3.82
CA ALA A 87 -11.77 -13.75 -4.31
C ALA A 87 -12.25 -12.85 -3.16
N LYS A 88 -12.66 -13.45 -2.02
CA LYS A 88 -13.02 -12.69 -0.81
C LYS A 88 -11.81 -11.97 -0.22
N ILE A 89 -10.64 -12.61 -0.13
CA ILE A 89 -9.40 -11.95 0.31
C ILE A 89 -9.00 -10.83 -0.66
N LEU A 90 -9.06 -11.08 -1.97
CA LEU A 90 -8.75 -10.09 -2.99
C LEU A 90 -9.64 -8.86 -2.86
N LYS A 91 -10.95 -9.04 -2.61
CA LYS A 91 -11.88 -7.92 -2.40
C LYS A 91 -11.47 -7.05 -1.21
N GLU A 92 -11.01 -7.66 -0.12
CA GLU A 92 -10.51 -6.92 1.04
C GLU A 92 -9.18 -6.21 0.73
N ASN A 93 -8.28 -6.85 -0.02
CA ASN A 93 -7.04 -6.22 -0.49
C ASN A 93 -7.31 -5.03 -1.39
N LEU A 94 -8.29 -5.15 -2.30
CA LEU A 94 -8.67 -4.06 -3.19
C LEU A 94 -9.14 -2.82 -2.43
N LYS A 95 -9.81 -2.97 -1.27
CA LYS A 95 -10.15 -1.83 -0.42
C LYS A 95 -8.91 -1.11 0.10
N VAL A 96 -7.88 -1.85 0.50
CA VAL A 96 -6.58 -1.28 0.94
C VAL A 96 -5.89 -0.60 -0.23
N THR A 97 -5.81 -1.27 -1.38
CA THR A 97 -5.18 -0.73 -2.58
C THR A 97 -5.86 0.55 -3.05
N LEU A 98 -7.20 0.58 -3.11
CA LEU A 98 -7.96 1.77 -3.50
C LEU A 98 -7.70 2.95 -2.55
N LEU A 99 -7.64 2.71 -1.24
CA LEU A 99 -7.25 3.75 -0.29
C LEU A 99 -5.85 4.27 -0.60
N SER A 100 -4.88 3.37 -0.79
CA SER A 100 -3.49 3.76 -1.08
C SER A 100 -3.36 4.54 -2.40
N LEU A 101 -4.15 4.19 -3.42
CA LEU A 101 -4.19 4.90 -4.69
C LEU A 101 -4.76 6.31 -4.55
N ILE A 102 -5.89 6.45 -3.84
CA ILE A 102 -6.52 7.76 -3.61
C ILE A 102 -5.57 8.67 -2.84
N LEU A 103 -5.01 8.17 -1.73
CA LEU A 103 -4.03 8.92 -0.93
C LEU A 103 -2.78 9.25 -1.75
N GLY A 104 -2.29 8.29 -2.53
CA GLY A 104 -1.13 8.45 -3.41
C GLY A 104 -1.35 9.55 -4.45
N ILE A 105 -2.50 9.58 -5.12
CA ILE A 105 -2.84 10.62 -6.10
C ILE A 105 -2.87 12.00 -5.44
N ILE A 106 -3.47 12.13 -4.25
CA ILE A 106 -3.53 13.39 -3.51
C ILE A 106 -2.12 13.88 -3.17
N LEU A 107 -1.30 13.02 -2.57
CA LEU A 107 0.05 13.38 -2.12
C LEU A 107 1.00 13.63 -3.28
N ILE A 108 0.97 12.81 -4.33
CA ILE A 108 1.79 13.02 -5.54
C ILE A 108 1.40 14.34 -6.22
N SER A 109 0.10 14.65 -6.33
CA SER A 109 -0.37 15.91 -6.90
C SER A 109 0.13 17.11 -6.10
N TRP A 110 0.09 17.01 -4.76
CA TRP A 110 0.55 18.06 -3.86
C TRP A 110 2.07 18.26 -3.93
N ILE A 111 2.85 17.18 -3.86
CA ILE A 111 4.32 17.24 -3.96
C ILE A 111 4.73 17.76 -5.34
N SER A 112 4.08 17.31 -6.41
CA SER A 112 4.38 17.79 -7.76
C SER A 112 4.09 19.28 -7.91
N PHE A 113 3.00 19.78 -7.33
CA PHE A 113 2.63 21.19 -7.39
C PHE A 113 3.65 22.10 -6.67
N HIS A 114 4.08 21.72 -5.45
CA HIS A 114 4.97 22.56 -4.63
C HIS A 114 6.46 22.31 -4.87
N TYR A 115 6.84 21.10 -5.31
CA TYR A 115 8.23 20.66 -5.37
C TYR A 115 8.70 20.19 -6.76
N SER A 116 7.96 20.45 -7.83
CA SER A 116 8.35 20.05 -9.21
C SER A 116 9.71 20.57 -9.67
N GLY A 117 10.19 21.71 -9.14
CA GLY A 117 11.50 22.28 -9.45
C GLY A 117 12.66 21.79 -8.57
N TYR A 118 12.40 20.93 -7.58
CA TYR A 118 13.40 20.49 -6.63
C TYR A 118 13.96 19.11 -7.00
N TYR A 119 15.29 19.01 -6.98
CA TYR A 119 16.01 17.78 -7.29
C TYR A 119 16.97 17.44 -6.16
N LEU A 120 16.98 16.16 -5.80
CA LEU A 120 17.96 15.60 -4.89
C LEU A 120 19.14 15.07 -5.71
N LYS A 121 20.35 15.54 -5.36
CA LYS A 121 21.58 14.93 -5.87
C LYS A 121 21.84 13.65 -5.10
N VAL A 122 21.75 12.52 -5.78
CA VAL A 122 22.05 11.21 -5.21
C VAL A 122 23.34 10.68 -5.82
N PRO A 123 24.19 9.99 -5.04
CA PRO A 123 25.50 9.52 -5.50
C PRO A 123 25.38 8.26 -6.37
N PHE A 124 24.51 8.30 -7.39
CA PHE A 124 24.29 7.23 -8.34
C PHE A 124 24.64 7.70 -9.77
N PRO A 125 25.51 6.97 -10.51
CA PRO A 125 26.03 7.42 -11.81
C PRO A 125 24.96 7.77 -12.85
N TYR A 126 23.83 7.04 -12.86
CA TYR A 126 22.75 7.20 -13.84
C TYR A 126 21.54 7.99 -13.34
N PHE A 127 21.48 8.29 -12.04
CA PHE A 127 20.34 8.96 -11.40
C PHE A 127 20.77 10.21 -10.65
N ASN A 128 21.79 10.91 -11.14
CA ASN A 128 22.48 11.97 -10.40
C ASN A 128 21.55 13.12 -9.95
N ASN A 129 20.42 13.35 -10.65
CA ASN A 129 19.37 14.28 -10.24
C ASN A 129 18.02 13.55 -10.17
N MET A 130 17.51 13.34 -8.97
CA MET A 130 16.23 12.67 -8.75
C MET A 130 15.17 13.67 -8.31
N SER A 131 14.00 13.66 -8.97
CA SER A 131 12.90 14.53 -8.56
C SER A 131 12.39 14.15 -7.17
N LEU A 132 11.95 15.14 -6.41
CA LEU A 132 11.39 14.91 -5.08
C LEU A 132 10.12 14.04 -5.08
N VAL A 133 9.37 14.02 -6.20
CA VAL A 133 8.24 13.10 -6.40
C VAL A 133 8.70 11.65 -6.45
N TYR A 134 9.74 11.34 -7.24
CA TYR A 134 10.28 9.98 -7.30
C TYR A 134 10.90 9.58 -5.97
N PHE A 135 11.55 10.52 -5.28
CA PHE A 135 12.09 10.29 -3.94
C PHE A 135 10.99 9.89 -2.96
N TYR A 136 9.90 10.65 -2.91
CA TYR A 136 8.74 10.32 -2.09
C TYR A 136 8.22 8.90 -2.35
N VAL A 137 8.02 8.53 -3.62
CA VAL A 137 7.47 7.20 -3.98
C VAL A 137 8.39 6.08 -3.48
N ILE A 138 9.67 6.12 -3.83
CA ILE A 138 10.64 5.10 -3.42
C ILE A 138 10.76 5.05 -1.89
N PHE A 139 10.88 6.22 -1.26
CA PHE A 139 11.08 6.32 0.17
C PHE A 139 9.85 5.84 0.96
N SER A 140 8.63 6.14 0.50
CA SER A 140 7.38 5.64 1.10
C SER A 140 7.28 4.11 1.05
N LEU A 141 7.75 3.48 -0.03
CA LEU A 141 7.78 2.01 -0.14
C LEU A 141 8.77 1.41 0.86
N VAL A 142 9.98 1.97 0.96
CA VAL A 142 11.00 1.52 1.91
C VAL A 142 10.51 1.66 3.35
N ILE A 143 9.99 2.85 3.71
CA ILE A 143 9.39 3.08 5.03
C ILE A 143 8.22 2.14 5.27
N GLY A 144 7.38 1.89 4.27
CA GLY A 144 6.25 0.97 4.37
C GLY A 144 6.68 -0.44 4.75
N VAL A 145 7.76 -0.95 4.14
CA VAL A 145 8.33 -2.26 4.53
C VAL A 145 8.86 -2.24 5.96
N ILE A 146 9.56 -1.17 6.36
CA ILE A 146 10.12 -1.04 7.72
C ILE A 146 8.98 -1.01 8.76
N ILE A 147 8.01 -0.11 8.60
CA ILE A 147 6.87 0.01 9.53
C ILE A 147 6.02 -1.27 9.51
N GLY A 148 5.84 -1.90 8.35
CA GLY A 148 5.07 -3.14 8.21
C GLY A 148 5.65 -4.26 9.06
N LYS A 149 6.98 -4.39 9.10
CA LYS A 149 7.67 -5.33 10.00
C LYS A 149 7.40 -5.03 11.48
N PHE A 150 7.43 -3.76 11.89
CA PHE A 150 7.15 -3.36 13.27
C PHE A 150 5.70 -3.59 13.69
N LEU A 151 4.74 -3.40 12.77
CA LEU A 151 3.31 -3.54 13.07
C LEU A 151 2.79 -4.98 12.92
N GLU A 152 3.66 -5.94 12.58
CA GLU A 152 3.29 -7.33 12.25
C GLU A 152 2.19 -7.39 11.17
N VAL A 153 2.22 -6.44 10.24
CA VAL A 153 1.32 -6.39 9.08
C VAL A 153 2.02 -7.14 7.95
N GLY A 154 2.09 -8.46 8.08
CA GLY A 154 2.80 -9.34 7.14
C GLY A 154 2.57 -10.80 7.51
#